data_AF-A0A5Q3LA84-F1
#
_entry.id   AF-A0A5Q3LA84-F1
#
_cell.length_a   1.000
_cell.length_b   1.000
_cell.length_c   1.000
_cell.angle_alpha   90.00
_cell.angle_beta   90.00
_cell.angle_gamma   90.00
#
_symmetry.space_group_name_H-M   'P 1'
#
loop_
_entity.id
_entity.type
_entity.pdbx_description
1 polymer ?
#
loop_
_entity_poly.entity_id
_entity_poly.type
_entity_poly.pdbx_seq_one_letter_code
_entity_poly.pdbx_strand_id
1 'polypeptide(L)'
;MSRNTLKRGVLPGLLVVIVTSFLSVPSLFAQRTGNGVESSQDATRGVALEIGRSLLRSLIEKQPTNAELPVTTSQPMVPVPDRNTRSIQPVPNTNNYYSPSSSTSNQLPSQLIGQTRPLSNKTVQLGRGEVAGLALTQRTGEELNEWLDAAARDLNFQMQPLFVPDQERDELVRQLNGRVSRQYLLELQDALIDEDADALDKAARKANLPQAQREELVRRIAVTGTAKRILRKLRNDESPIAISYQSRQLKRMLMAKEIPAEQRESLNKELDKIMAGARARKATETALIQSGTKLDWPSGAIPVIYSPSMEQGKYYLLNDYALLVGVGEQGQMTCEMSTVARAIGVPVAEGEPVPEYRQTDSNPLNGVMVVNPEHTQTAVNFMVAGRTYRLDPGQTQTINSNSYSLVEFDRGGNYGHARYQLNKGVYIFVPTQSGWDLFNMPYQITLDNSENPHDFHYAIDGKRERVLAYESKTLNSESPFVIVFDRGNGQQLSRKILFNGIYKVGVRSTDEMWDLFESQESESEMPATLPLTMATFKPVAPTPRTFGR
;
A
#
# COMPACT_ATOMS: atom_id res chain seq x y z
N MET A 1 40.37 37.59 -21.10
CA MET A 1 40.10 37.31 -22.52
C MET A 1 41.03 36.21 -22.99
N SER A 2 40.55 34.97 -23.11
CA SER A 2 41.32 33.89 -23.75
C SER A 2 40.32 32.93 -24.39
N ARG A 3 40.38 32.81 -25.71
CA ARG A 3 39.52 31.95 -26.54
C ARG A 3 40.24 30.61 -26.73
N ASN A 4 39.63 29.52 -26.26
CA ASN A 4 40.03 28.16 -26.60
C ASN A 4 39.21 27.66 -27.78
N THR A 5 39.90 27.40 -28.88
CA THR A 5 39.45 26.71 -30.10
C THR A 5 39.51 25.20 -29.88
N LEU A 6 38.37 24.51 -29.98
CA LEU A 6 38.31 23.05 -30.00
C LEU A 6 38.06 22.56 -31.43
N LYS A 7 39.01 21.77 -31.92
CA LYS A 7 39.04 21.10 -33.23
C LYS A 7 38.01 19.97 -33.29
N ARG A 8 37.26 19.90 -34.39
CA ARG A 8 36.46 18.73 -34.79
C ARG A 8 37.37 17.64 -35.34
N GLY A 9 37.30 16.45 -34.77
CA GLY A 9 37.83 15.21 -35.34
C GLY A 9 36.68 14.37 -35.90
N VAL A 10 36.79 14.00 -37.17
CA VAL A 10 35.91 13.09 -37.91
C VAL A 10 36.61 11.74 -38.00
N LEU A 11 35.92 10.64 -37.68
CA LEU A 11 36.28 9.28 -38.11
C LEU A 11 34.99 8.48 -38.41
N PRO A 12 35.07 7.43 -39.25
CA PRO A 12 33.98 7.05 -40.15
C PRO A 12 33.28 5.73 -39.80
N GLY A 13 32.09 5.54 -40.39
CA GLY A 13 31.68 4.28 -41.00
C GLY A 13 31.14 3.17 -40.09
N LEU A 14 29.81 3.00 -40.09
CA LEU A 14 29.21 1.67 -40.14
C LEU A 14 27.88 1.74 -40.91
N LEU A 15 27.88 1.17 -42.11
CA LEU A 15 26.73 1.03 -42.99
C LEU A 15 26.09 -0.33 -42.70
N VAL A 16 24.88 -0.35 -42.13
CA VAL A 16 24.09 -1.58 -41.99
C VAL A 16 23.01 -1.56 -43.07
N VAL A 17 23.14 -2.48 -44.02
CA VAL A 17 22.15 -2.78 -45.06
C VAL A 17 21.06 -3.64 -44.42
N ILE A 18 19.83 -3.12 -44.36
CA ILE A 18 18.64 -3.94 -44.08
C ILE A 18 17.95 -4.20 -45.41
N VAL A 19 17.97 -5.47 -45.82
CA VAL A 19 17.23 -6.00 -46.96
C VAL A 19 15.79 -6.23 -46.55
N THR A 20 14.85 -5.44 -47.06
CA THR A 20 13.41 -5.72 -46.98
C THR A 20 12.98 -6.55 -48.18
N SER A 21 12.56 -7.79 -47.92
CA SER A 21 11.94 -8.66 -48.92
C SER A 21 10.41 -8.48 -48.85
N PHE A 22 9.84 -7.88 -49.89
CA PHE A 22 8.40 -7.86 -50.14
C PHE A 22 8.03 -9.14 -50.92
N LEU A 23 7.14 -9.96 -50.37
CA LEU A 23 6.43 -10.99 -51.14
C LEU A 23 5.04 -10.46 -51.50
N SER A 24 4.82 -10.42 -52.81
CA SER A 24 3.62 -9.98 -53.51
C SER A 24 2.50 -11.03 -53.43
N VAL A 25 1.25 -10.57 -53.37
CA VAL A 25 0.06 -11.35 -53.77
C VAL A 25 -0.62 -10.59 -54.91
N PRO A 26 -0.96 -11.27 -56.05
CA PRO A 26 -1.44 -10.59 -57.24
C PRO A 26 -2.95 -10.38 -57.24
N SER A 27 -3.36 -9.21 -57.72
CA SER A 27 -4.71 -8.84 -58.09
C SER A 27 -5.14 -9.52 -59.41
N LEU A 28 -6.37 -10.03 -59.44
CA LEU A 28 -7.02 -10.64 -60.60
C LEU A 28 -8.23 -9.79 -61.02
N PHE A 29 -8.29 -9.51 -62.34
CA PHE A 29 -9.38 -8.89 -63.15
C PHE A 29 -9.72 -7.41 -62.87
N ALA A 30 -9.91 -6.51 -63.84
CA ALA A 30 -10.32 -6.68 -65.24
C ALA A 30 -9.76 -5.59 -66.18
N GLN A 31 -9.43 -5.99 -67.41
CA GLN A 31 -9.34 -5.11 -68.58
C GLN A 31 -10.75 -4.87 -69.16
N ARG A 32 -11.13 -3.60 -69.35
CA ARG A 32 -12.06 -3.21 -70.44
C ARG A 32 -11.84 -1.73 -70.84
N THR A 33 -11.24 -1.59 -72.02
CA THR A 33 -11.30 -0.50 -73.01
C THR A 33 -11.78 0.90 -72.62
N GLY A 34 -10.88 1.89 -72.78
CA GLY A 34 -11.03 3.00 -73.73
C GLY A 34 -11.97 4.17 -73.40
N ASN A 35 -11.34 5.36 -73.31
CA ASN A 35 -11.88 6.72 -73.43
C ASN A 35 -12.57 7.35 -72.20
N GLY A 36 -11.80 8.17 -71.49
CA GLY A 36 -12.04 9.61 -71.35
C GLY A 36 -13.18 10.11 -70.45
N VAL A 37 -12.79 11.06 -69.58
CA VAL A 37 -13.57 12.13 -68.92
C VAL A 37 -13.76 11.94 -67.40
N GLU A 38 -13.49 13.05 -66.73
CA GLU A 38 -13.34 13.34 -65.30
C GLU A 38 -14.61 13.11 -64.46
N SER A 39 -14.40 13.03 -63.14
CA SER A 39 -15.37 13.08 -62.03
C SER A 39 -16.19 11.81 -61.73
N SER A 40 -15.66 10.98 -60.82
CA SER A 40 -16.43 9.87 -60.20
C SER A 40 -15.99 9.53 -58.77
N GLN A 41 -15.26 10.40 -58.06
CA GLN A 41 -14.91 10.15 -56.65
C GLN A 41 -15.92 10.74 -55.65
N ASP A 42 -16.77 11.69 -56.06
CA ASP A 42 -17.77 12.29 -55.16
C ASP A 42 -19.10 11.52 -55.11
N ALA A 43 -19.45 10.74 -56.15
CA ALA A 43 -20.69 9.97 -56.17
C ALA A 43 -20.64 8.71 -55.28
N THR A 44 -19.46 8.09 -55.11
CA THR A 44 -19.30 6.84 -54.35
C THR A 44 -19.28 7.06 -52.84
N ARG A 45 -18.93 8.26 -52.36
CA ARG A 45 -19.00 8.63 -50.94
C ARG A 45 -20.42 8.92 -50.46
N GLY A 46 -21.30 9.43 -51.33
CA GLY A 46 -22.71 9.66 -51.00
C GLY A 46 -23.50 8.37 -50.78
N VAL A 47 -23.33 7.38 -51.64
CA VAL A 47 -24.10 6.11 -51.60
C VAL A 47 -23.72 5.23 -50.38
N ALA A 48 -22.46 5.24 -49.95
CA ALA A 48 -22.02 4.50 -48.76
C ALA A 48 -22.60 5.07 -47.45
N LEU A 49 -22.84 6.39 -47.39
CA LEU A 49 -23.44 7.07 -46.23
C LEU A 49 -24.96 6.85 -46.15
N GLU A 50 -25.65 6.72 -47.28
CA GLU A 50 -27.09 6.43 -47.35
C GLU A 50 -27.40 4.99 -46.90
N ILE A 51 -26.58 4.02 -47.33
CA ILE A 51 -26.73 2.60 -46.95
C ILE A 51 -26.44 2.40 -45.46
N GLY A 52 -25.46 3.11 -44.90
CA GLY A 52 -25.16 3.08 -43.46
C GLY A 52 -26.31 3.65 -42.60
N ARG A 53 -27.00 4.69 -43.08
CA ARG A 53 -28.17 5.29 -42.37
C ARG A 53 -29.43 4.42 -42.45
N SER A 54 -29.62 3.68 -43.55
CA SER A 54 -30.73 2.74 -43.70
C SER A 54 -30.61 1.52 -42.77
N LEU A 55 -29.40 0.97 -42.63
CA LEU A 55 -29.14 -0.17 -41.73
C LEU A 55 -29.31 0.19 -40.24
N LEU A 56 -28.91 1.39 -39.84
CA LEU A 56 -29.08 1.89 -38.47
C LEU A 56 -30.55 2.10 -38.07
N ARG A 57 -31.44 2.46 -39.01
CA ARG A 57 -32.88 2.55 -38.73
C ARG A 57 -33.52 1.17 -38.53
N SER A 58 -33.06 0.13 -39.23
CA SER A 58 -33.61 -1.22 -39.09
C SER A 58 -33.25 -1.91 -37.76
N LEU A 59 -32.19 -1.45 -37.08
CA LEU A 59 -31.70 -2.01 -35.83
C LEU A 59 -32.35 -1.39 -34.57
N ILE A 60 -32.97 -0.22 -34.69
CA ILE A 60 -33.60 0.48 -33.56
C ILE A 60 -35.07 0.02 -33.34
N GLU A 61 -35.67 -0.69 -34.30
CA GLU A 61 -37.11 -1.02 -34.29
C GLU A 61 -37.45 -2.39 -33.67
N LYS A 62 -36.52 -3.06 -32.99
CA LYS A 62 -36.78 -4.32 -32.27
C LYS A 62 -36.28 -4.27 -30.83
N GLN A 63 -37.07 -3.67 -29.95
CA GLN A 63 -37.05 -4.01 -28.53
C GLN A 63 -38.35 -4.74 -28.16
N PRO A 64 -38.30 -5.95 -27.60
CA PRO A 64 -39.46 -6.55 -26.96
C PRO A 64 -39.68 -5.96 -25.56
N THR A 65 -40.93 -5.65 -25.31
CA THR A 65 -41.53 -5.19 -24.06
C THR A 65 -41.44 -6.23 -22.94
N ASN A 66 -41.16 -5.73 -21.74
CA ASN A 66 -41.39 -6.26 -20.39
C ASN A 66 -42.02 -7.66 -20.24
N ALA A 67 -41.29 -8.54 -19.56
CA ALA A 67 -41.86 -9.69 -18.87
C ALA A 67 -41.48 -9.62 -17.38
N GLU A 68 -42.51 -9.52 -16.53
CA GLU A 68 -42.44 -9.60 -15.08
C GLU A 68 -42.03 -11.01 -14.63
N LEU A 69 -41.19 -11.11 -13.60
CA LEU A 69 -40.89 -12.36 -12.90
C LEU A 69 -41.36 -12.30 -11.44
N PRO A 70 -41.88 -13.41 -10.89
CA PRO A 70 -42.55 -13.45 -9.60
C PRO A 70 -41.56 -13.53 -8.42
N VAL A 71 -41.93 -12.83 -7.35
CA VAL A 71 -41.35 -12.91 -6.01
C VAL A 71 -41.57 -14.31 -5.44
N THR A 72 -40.50 -14.99 -5.05
CA THR A 72 -40.59 -16.20 -4.22
C THR A 72 -39.77 -16.01 -2.94
N THR A 73 -40.50 -15.81 -1.85
CA THR A 73 -39.98 -15.73 -0.48
C THR A 73 -39.76 -17.14 0.03
N SER A 74 -38.55 -17.48 0.49
CA SER A 74 -38.31 -18.72 1.24
C SER A 74 -37.17 -18.50 2.24
N GLN A 75 -37.54 -18.31 3.51
CA GLN A 75 -36.64 -18.45 4.65
C GLN A 75 -36.35 -19.94 4.89
N PRO A 76 -35.16 -20.30 5.40
CA PRO A 76 -35.01 -21.49 6.20
C PRO A 76 -34.62 -21.20 7.65
N MET A 77 -35.04 -22.14 8.48
CA MET A 77 -35.14 -22.14 9.92
C MET A 77 -33.80 -22.13 10.65
N VAL A 78 -33.84 -21.46 11.81
CA VAL A 78 -32.88 -21.58 12.92
C VAL A 78 -33.02 -22.94 13.61
N PRO A 79 -31.91 -23.59 14.00
CA PRO A 79 -31.92 -24.49 15.15
C PRO A 79 -30.98 -23.99 16.26
N VAL A 80 -31.50 -23.96 17.49
CA VAL A 80 -30.82 -23.69 18.77
C VAL A 80 -31.38 -24.74 19.76
N PRO A 81 -30.65 -25.18 20.80
CA PRO A 81 -29.34 -25.83 20.82
C PRO A 81 -29.43 -27.19 21.57
N ASP A 82 -28.43 -28.07 21.46
CA ASP A 82 -28.31 -29.21 22.35
C ASP A 82 -27.30 -28.97 23.49
N ARG A 83 -27.77 -29.28 24.70
CA ARG A 83 -27.08 -29.19 25.98
C ARG A 83 -26.21 -30.44 26.22
N ASN A 84 -25.21 -30.25 27.08
CA ASN A 84 -24.49 -31.24 27.88
C ASN A 84 -23.29 -31.95 27.23
N THR A 85 -22.10 -31.51 27.59
CA THR A 85 -21.08 -32.41 28.17
C THR A 85 -20.18 -31.62 29.13
N ARG A 86 -20.29 -31.94 30.43
CA ARG A 86 -19.27 -31.65 31.45
C ARG A 86 -18.04 -32.50 31.13
N SER A 87 -16.86 -31.91 31.15
CA SER A 87 -15.60 -32.65 31.26
C SER A 87 -14.68 -31.90 32.22
N ILE A 88 -14.37 -32.60 33.31
CA ILE A 88 -13.46 -32.22 34.38
C ILE A 88 -12.04 -32.40 33.84
N GLN A 89 -11.18 -31.40 33.98
CA GLN A 89 -9.73 -31.59 33.83
C GLN A 89 -8.96 -31.08 35.06
N PRO A 90 -7.86 -31.77 35.43
CA PRO A 90 -7.16 -31.59 36.69
C PRO A 90 -6.15 -30.43 36.64
N VAL A 91 -5.96 -29.83 37.81
CA VAL A 91 -4.94 -28.82 38.11
C VAL A 91 -3.55 -29.46 38.14
N PRO A 92 -2.54 -28.94 37.42
CA PRO A 92 -1.15 -29.24 37.72
C PRO A 92 -0.57 -28.16 38.64
N ASN A 93 -0.12 -28.64 39.80
CA ASN A 93 0.69 -27.95 40.77
C ASN A 93 2.17 -28.08 40.36
N THR A 94 2.89 -26.97 40.15
CA THR A 94 4.37 -27.00 40.09
C THR A 94 4.97 -25.69 40.63
N ASN A 95 5.42 -25.76 41.89
CA ASN A 95 6.51 -24.92 42.39
C ASN A 95 7.81 -25.33 41.70
N ASN A 96 8.48 -24.41 41.00
CA ASN A 96 9.86 -24.60 40.56
C ASN A 96 10.69 -23.35 40.89
N TYR A 97 11.62 -23.52 41.83
CA TYR A 97 12.68 -22.58 42.13
C TYR A 97 13.69 -22.56 40.97
N TYR A 98 13.86 -21.41 40.32
CA TYR A 98 14.93 -21.20 39.34
C TYR A 98 16.27 -20.94 40.04
N SER A 99 17.27 -21.74 39.72
CA SER A 99 18.70 -21.41 39.95
C SER A 99 19.25 -20.72 38.69
N PRO A 100 20.13 -19.70 38.81
CA PRO A 100 20.63 -18.98 37.65
C PRO A 100 21.79 -19.77 37.01
N SER A 101 21.61 -20.19 35.76
CA SER A 101 22.66 -20.77 34.92
C SER A 101 23.48 -19.69 34.21
N SER A 102 24.75 -20.01 34.02
CA SER A 102 25.82 -19.27 33.35
C SER A 102 25.45 -18.67 31.99
N SER A 103 26.05 -17.51 31.69
CA SER A 103 25.99 -16.74 30.45
C SER A 103 26.37 -17.55 29.20
N THR A 104 25.38 -18.15 28.54
CA THR A 104 25.46 -18.51 27.12
C THR A 104 25.38 -17.24 26.28
N SER A 105 26.25 -17.10 25.28
CA SER A 105 26.14 -16.00 24.32
C SER A 105 24.79 -16.11 23.61
N ASN A 106 23.99 -15.04 23.68
CA ASN A 106 22.71 -14.94 22.99
C ASN A 106 22.97 -14.86 21.47
N GLN A 107 23.23 -15.99 20.83
CA GLN A 107 23.07 -16.10 19.38
C GLN A 107 21.58 -15.94 19.09
N LEU A 108 21.24 -14.85 18.39
CA LEU A 108 19.91 -14.64 17.84
C LEU A 108 19.48 -15.87 17.03
N PRO A 109 18.26 -16.39 17.22
CA PRO A 109 17.79 -17.49 16.40
C PRO A 109 17.61 -17.00 14.95
N SER A 110 18.63 -17.26 14.12
CA SER A 110 18.60 -17.07 12.65
C SER A 110 17.40 -17.75 12.00
N GLN A 111 16.83 -18.73 12.68
CA GLN A 111 15.64 -19.44 12.26
C GLN A 111 14.36 -18.57 12.17
N LEU A 112 14.29 -17.39 12.82
CA LEU A 112 13.10 -16.50 12.74
C LEU A 112 12.96 -15.86 11.35
N ILE A 113 14.09 -15.71 10.65
CA ILE A 113 14.14 -15.14 9.31
C ILE A 113 13.32 -16.02 8.37
N GLY A 114 12.28 -15.43 7.77
CA GLY A 114 11.36 -16.09 6.85
C GLY A 114 10.14 -16.77 7.48
N GLN A 115 9.82 -16.51 8.75
CA GLN A 115 8.63 -17.09 9.42
C GLN A 115 7.47 -16.11 9.62
N THR A 116 7.71 -14.82 9.87
CA THR A 116 6.70 -13.76 9.65
C THR A 116 6.54 -13.44 8.17
N ARG A 117 6.68 -14.45 7.31
CA ARG A 117 6.12 -14.31 5.98
C ARG A 117 4.62 -14.16 6.24
N PRO A 118 3.95 -13.09 5.80
CA PRO A 118 2.49 -13.07 5.80
C PRO A 118 1.87 -14.28 5.07
N LEU A 119 2.67 -15.15 4.45
CA LEU A 119 2.27 -16.11 3.45
C LEU A 119 3.12 -17.37 3.43
N SER A 120 2.99 -18.19 4.47
CA SER A 120 3.14 -19.63 4.27
C SER A 120 1.79 -20.26 3.91
N ASN A 121 1.04 -19.68 2.97
CA ASN A 121 0.07 -20.49 2.23
C ASN A 121 0.88 -21.43 1.34
N LYS A 122 0.58 -22.74 1.43
CA LYS A 122 1.22 -23.82 0.66
C LYS A 122 1.71 -23.28 -0.69
N THR A 123 3.00 -23.03 -0.81
CA THR A 123 3.63 -22.85 -2.11
C THR A 123 3.35 -24.17 -2.83
N VAL A 124 2.43 -24.15 -3.79
CA VAL A 124 2.12 -25.32 -4.59
C VAL A 124 3.42 -25.65 -5.32
N GLN A 125 4.13 -26.68 -4.84
CA GLN A 125 5.33 -27.18 -5.50
C GLN A 125 4.93 -27.56 -6.93
N LEU A 126 5.56 -26.90 -7.89
CA LEU A 126 5.32 -27.01 -9.31
C LEU A 126 5.77 -28.39 -9.82
N GLY A 127 4.89 -29.38 -9.71
CA GLY A 127 4.87 -30.56 -10.58
C GLY A 127 3.61 -30.63 -11.46
N ARG A 128 2.57 -29.86 -11.09
CA ARG A 128 1.30 -29.66 -11.83
C ARG A 128 0.84 -28.19 -11.86
N GLY A 129 1.50 -27.30 -11.12
CA GLY A 129 1.08 -25.92 -10.96
C GLY A 129 1.52 -24.98 -12.09
N GLU A 130 2.46 -25.38 -12.96
CA GLU A 130 2.88 -24.52 -14.09
C GLU A 130 1.77 -24.38 -15.11
N VAL A 131 1.03 -25.47 -15.39
CA VAL A 131 -0.11 -25.45 -16.30
C VAL A 131 -1.27 -24.64 -15.72
N ALA A 132 -1.54 -24.79 -14.42
CA ALA A 132 -2.56 -24.00 -13.73
C ALA A 132 -2.18 -22.51 -13.69
N GLY A 133 -0.90 -22.22 -13.51
CA GLY A 133 -0.36 -20.87 -13.54
C GLY A 133 -0.49 -20.21 -14.91
N LEU A 134 -0.10 -20.90 -15.98
CA LEU A 134 -0.23 -20.39 -17.35
C LEU A 134 -1.69 -20.12 -17.72
N ALA A 135 -2.60 -21.05 -17.39
CA ALA A 135 -4.03 -20.88 -17.61
C ALA A 135 -4.59 -19.68 -16.84
N LEU A 136 -4.15 -19.48 -15.59
CA LEU A 136 -4.52 -18.32 -14.79
C LEU A 136 -4.01 -17.02 -15.45
N THR A 137 -2.73 -16.94 -15.83
CA THR A 137 -2.18 -15.74 -16.47
C THR A 137 -2.85 -15.42 -17.80
N GLN A 138 -3.18 -16.42 -18.61
CA GLN A 138 -3.87 -16.22 -19.87
C GLN A 138 -5.28 -15.67 -19.65
N ARG A 139 -6.05 -16.30 -18.76
CA ARG A 139 -7.41 -15.84 -18.41
C ARG A 139 -7.39 -14.43 -17.82
N THR A 140 -6.48 -14.17 -16.88
CA THR A 140 -6.30 -12.82 -16.30
C THR A 140 -5.91 -11.81 -17.37
N GLY A 141 -5.08 -12.19 -18.36
CA GLY A 141 -4.73 -11.33 -19.48
C GLY A 141 -5.93 -10.97 -20.37
N GLU A 142 -6.81 -11.93 -20.65
CA GLU A 142 -8.05 -11.71 -21.40
C GLU A 142 -9.01 -10.79 -20.63
N GLU A 143 -9.30 -11.09 -19.35
CA GLU A 143 -10.14 -10.25 -18.46
C GLU A 143 -9.57 -8.83 -18.34
N LEU A 144 -8.25 -8.68 -18.30
CA LEU A 144 -7.56 -7.40 -18.23
C LEU A 144 -7.63 -6.59 -19.51
N ASN A 145 -7.60 -7.22 -20.67
CA ASN A 145 -7.80 -6.55 -21.94
C ASN A 145 -9.23 -6.00 -22.05
N GLU A 146 -10.24 -6.78 -21.66
CA GLU A 146 -11.63 -6.32 -21.63
C GLU A 146 -11.83 -5.13 -20.67
N TRP A 147 -11.21 -5.20 -19.49
CA TRP A 147 -11.23 -4.11 -18.51
C TRP A 147 -10.53 -2.84 -19.03
N LEU A 148 -9.38 -2.98 -19.69
CA LEU A 148 -8.66 -1.87 -20.31
C LEU A 148 -9.47 -1.21 -21.43
N ASP A 149 -10.16 -2.00 -22.25
CA ASP A 149 -11.06 -1.49 -23.28
C ASP A 149 -12.25 -0.74 -22.69
N ALA A 150 -12.79 -1.20 -21.55
CA ALA A 150 -13.83 -0.48 -20.82
C ALA A 150 -13.30 0.87 -20.29
N ALA A 151 -12.16 0.89 -19.61
CA ALA A 151 -11.54 2.12 -19.10
C ALA A 151 -11.20 3.10 -20.25
N ALA A 152 -10.77 2.59 -21.39
CA ALA A 152 -10.51 3.37 -22.60
C ALA A 152 -11.80 4.03 -23.16
N ARG A 153 -12.91 3.29 -23.17
CA ARG A 153 -14.23 3.82 -23.55
C ARG A 153 -14.71 4.90 -22.58
N ASP A 154 -14.55 4.67 -21.28
CA ASP A 154 -14.94 5.62 -20.23
C ASP A 154 -14.12 6.92 -20.30
N LEU A 155 -12.80 6.81 -20.47
CA LEU A 155 -11.94 7.97 -20.71
C LEU A 155 -12.41 8.75 -21.96
N ASN A 156 -12.65 8.05 -23.07
CA ASN A 156 -13.14 8.68 -24.30
C ASN A 156 -14.49 9.40 -24.10
N PHE A 157 -15.41 8.79 -23.35
CA PHE A 157 -16.71 9.36 -23.02
C PHE A 157 -16.56 10.62 -22.16
N GLN A 158 -15.79 10.56 -21.08
CA GLN A 158 -15.59 11.70 -20.17
C GLN A 158 -14.87 12.90 -20.82
N MET A 159 -14.11 12.66 -21.89
CA MET A 159 -13.45 13.72 -22.65
C MET A 159 -14.31 14.33 -23.75
N GLN A 160 -15.45 13.73 -24.11
CA GLN A 160 -16.36 14.28 -25.14
C GLN A 160 -16.66 15.78 -24.95
N PRO A 161 -16.93 16.28 -23.71
CA PRO A 161 -17.19 17.71 -23.51
C PRO A 161 -15.98 18.61 -23.80
N LEU A 162 -14.76 18.06 -23.74
CA LEU A 162 -13.52 18.80 -24.02
C LEU A 162 -13.19 18.83 -25.51
N PHE A 163 -13.78 17.94 -26.31
CA PHE A 163 -13.55 17.87 -27.74
C PHE A 163 -14.19 19.06 -28.44
N VAL A 164 -13.54 19.56 -29.49
CA VAL A 164 -14.16 20.51 -30.43
C VAL A 164 -15.12 19.72 -31.32
N PRO A 165 -16.46 19.88 -31.19
CA PRO A 165 -17.42 19.15 -32.00
C PRO A 165 -17.25 19.51 -33.48
N ASP A 166 -17.57 18.57 -34.37
CA ASP A 166 -17.45 18.80 -35.83
C ASP A 166 -18.25 20.03 -36.29
N GLN A 167 -19.41 20.29 -35.67
CA GLN A 167 -20.20 21.49 -35.92
C GLN A 167 -19.46 22.79 -35.60
N GLU A 168 -18.71 22.83 -34.49
CA GLU A 168 -17.90 23.99 -34.10
C GLU A 168 -16.72 24.16 -35.05
N ARG A 169 -16.11 23.05 -35.50
CA ARG A 169 -15.04 23.05 -36.51
C ARG A 169 -15.55 23.61 -37.84
N ASP A 170 -16.68 23.11 -38.31
CA ASP A 170 -17.30 23.52 -39.58
C ASP A 170 -17.75 24.98 -39.54
N GLU A 171 -18.31 25.42 -38.42
CA GLU A 171 -18.72 26.81 -38.22
C GLU A 171 -17.51 27.74 -38.18
N LEU A 172 -16.41 27.36 -37.52
CA LEU A 172 -15.16 28.12 -37.55
C LEU A 172 -14.62 28.26 -38.98
N VAL A 173 -14.56 27.16 -39.74
CA VAL A 173 -14.10 27.18 -41.14
C VAL A 173 -15.03 28.04 -41.99
N ARG A 174 -16.35 27.96 -41.78
CA ARG A 174 -17.34 28.78 -42.48
C ARG A 174 -17.20 30.27 -42.18
N GLN A 175 -16.98 30.64 -40.91
CA GLN A 175 -16.79 32.03 -40.49
C GLN A 175 -15.52 32.66 -41.05
N LEU A 176 -14.49 31.85 -41.27
CA LEU A 176 -13.22 32.28 -41.84
C LEU A 176 -13.23 32.25 -43.38
N ASN A 177 -14.16 31.52 -44.00
CA ASN A 177 -14.30 31.46 -45.44
C ASN A 177 -14.58 32.85 -46.04
N GLY A 178 -13.73 33.29 -46.96
CA GLY A 178 -13.75 34.64 -47.55
C GLY A 178 -13.01 35.72 -46.74
N ARG A 179 -12.59 35.45 -45.49
CA ARG A 179 -11.77 36.38 -44.68
C ARG A 179 -10.28 36.06 -44.74
N VAL A 180 -9.93 34.81 -45.01
CA VAL A 180 -8.55 34.30 -45.10
C VAL A 180 -8.32 33.58 -46.42
N SER A 181 -7.06 33.40 -46.80
CA SER A 181 -6.72 32.67 -48.02
C SER A 181 -7.21 31.22 -47.95
N ARG A 182 -7.62 30.66 -49.09
CA ARG A 182 -8.06 29.25 -49.18
C ARG A 182 -7.00 28.28 -48.67
N GLN A 183 -5.73 28.58 -48.90
CA GLN A 183 -4.61 27.77 -48.40
C GLN A 183 -4.59 27.71 -46.87
N TYR A 184 -4.78 28.83 -46.17
CA TYR A 184 -4.78 28.84 -44.70
C TYR A 184 -6.00 28.16 -44.10
N LEU A 185 -7.15 28.17 -44.79
CA LEU A 185 -8.33 27.39 -44.38
C LEU A 185 -8.06 25.89 -44.45
N LEU A 186 -7.38 25.42 -45.50
CA LEU A 186 -7.00 24.01 -45.62
C LEU A 186 -5.99 23.63 -44.52
N GLU A 187 -4.95 24.45 -44.28
CA GLU A 187 -3.99 24.20 -43.19
C GLU A 187 -4.69 24.15 -41.82
N LEU A 188 -5.68 25.01 -41.57
CA LEU A 188 -6.46 25.02 -40.33
C LEU A 188 -7.35 23.78 -40.22
N GLN A 189 -8.03 23.40 -41.31
CA GLN A 189 -8.90 22.23 -41.36
C GLN A 189 -8.10 20.95 -41.15
N ASP A 190 -6.97 20.80 -41.83
CA ASP A 190 -6.07 19.66 -41.68
C ASP A 190 -5.57 19.56 -40.23
N ALA A 191 -5.15 20.67 -39.62
CA ALA A 191 -4.72 20.69 -38.22
C ALA A 191 -5.84 20.30 -37.22
N LEU A 192 -7.09 20.68 -37.50
CA LEU A 192 -8.25 20.27 -36.70
C LEU A 192 -8.57 18.77 -36.87
N ILE A 193 -8.46 18.25 -38.09
CA ILE A 193 -8.69 16.84 -38.41
C ILE A 193 -7.61 15.94 -37.80
N ASP A 194 -6.35 16.35 -37.95
CA ASP A 194 -5.17 15.62 -37.46
C ASP A 194 -4.95 15.80 -35.95
N GLU A 195 -5.68 16.74 -35.33
CA GLU A 195 -5.59 17.09 -33.92
C GLU A 195 -4.18 17.53 -33.50
N ASP A 196 -3.50 18.21 -34.41
CA ASP A 196 -2.17 18.77 -34.20
C ASP A 196 -2.29 20.21 -33.68
N ALA A 197 -2.12 20.36 -32.35
CA ALA A 197 -2.21 21.64 -31.68
C ALA A 197 -1.16 22.66 -32.12
N ASP A 198 0.04 22.21 -32.50
CA ASP A 198 1.13 23.10 -32.95
C ASP A 198 0.87 23.58 -34.37
N ALA A 199 0.38 22.70 -35.24
CA ALA A 199 -0.09 23.08 -36.58
C ALA A 199 -1.29 24.03 -36.48
N LEU A 200 -2.22 23.76 -35.55
CA LEU A 200 -3.40 24.59 -35.32
C LEU A 200 -3.00 26.01 -34.86
N ASP A 201 -2.10 26.16 -33.90
CA ASP A 201 -1.66 27.48 -33.42
C ASP A 201 -1.04 28.30 -34.57
N LYS A 202 -0.21 27.65 -35.40
CA LYS A 202 0.40 28.29 -36.58
C LYS A 202 -0.65 28.72 -37.60
N ALA A 203 -1.57 27.83 -37.97
CA ALA A 203 -2.63 28.12 -38.93
C ALA A 203 -3.58 29.20 -38.41
N ALA A 204 -3.97 29.13 -37.14
CA ALA A 204 -4.84 30.10 -36.48
C ALA A 204 -4.21 31.50 -36.39
N ARG A 205 -2.88 31.60 -36.16
CA ARG A 205 -2.15 32.88 -36.23
C ARG A 205 -2.19 33.48 -37.64
N LYS A 206 -1.94 32.67 -38.67
CA LYS A 206 -2.01 33.12 -40.08
C LYS A 206 -3.42 33.57 -40.47
N ALA A 207 -4.43 32.94 -39.89
CA ALA A 207 -5.84 33.28 -40.09
C ALA A 207 -6.32 34.47 -39.22
N ASN A 208 -5.43 35.10 -38.43
CA ASN A 208 -5.74 36.23 -37.55
C ASN A 208 -6.88 35.96 -36.56
N LEU A 209 -6.98 34.74 -36.02
CA LEU A 209 -7.96 34.44 -34.96
C LEU A 209 -7.64 35.26 -33.70
N PRO A 210 -8.67 35.75 -32.97
CA PRO A 210 -8.48 36.36 -31.67
C PRO A 210 -7.66 35.47 -30.74
N GLN A 211 -6.71 36.06 -30.00
CA GLN A 211 -5.77 35.30 -29.16
C GLN A 211 -6.47 34.36 -28.18
N ALA A 212 -7.52 34.82 -27.49
CA ALA A 212 -8.26 34.01 -26.53
C ALA A 212 -8.94 32.79 -27.20
N GLN A 213 -9.58 32.99 -28.36
CA GLN A 213 -10.21 31.89 -29.11
C GLN A 213 -9.17 30.90 -29.64
N ARG A 214 -8.01 31.39 -30.09
CA ARG A 214 -6.89 30.55 -30.53
C ARG A 214 -6.35 29.70 -29.39
N GLU A 215 -6.06 30.30 -28.24
CA GLU A 215 -5.53 29.60 -27.06
C GLU A 215 -6.50 28.52 -26.57
N GLU A 216 -7.81 28.81 -26.59
CA GLU A 216 -8.85 27.83 -26.25
C GLU A 216 -8.87 26.64 -27.20
N LEU A 217 -8.92 26.90 -28.51
CA LEU A 217 -8.94 25.84 -29.53
C LEU A 217 -7.68 24.98 -29.48
N VAL A 218 -6.50 25.62 -29.38
CA VAL A 218 -5.21 24.92 -29.27
C VAL A 218 -5.20 24.02 -28.05
N ARG A 219 -5.69 24.51 -26.91
CA ARG A 219 -5.77 23.70 -25.69
C ARG A 219 -6.71 22.50 -25.85
N ARG A 220 -7.94 22.69 -26.32
CA ARG A 220 -8.92 21.61 -26.52
C ARG A 220 -8.40 20.55 -27.49
N ILE A 221 -7.79 20.98 -28.59
CA ILE A 221 -7.17 20.06 -29.56
C ILE A 221 -5.97 19.34 -28.96
N ALA A 222 -5.11 20.02 -28.20
CA ALA A 222 -3.96 19.39 -27.55
C ALA A 222 -4.39 18.31 -26.54
N VAL A 223 -5.43 18.58 -25.73
CA VAL A 223 -6.00 17.62 -24.77
C VAL A 223 -6.55 16.40 -25.52
N THR A 224 -7.38 16.66 -26.56
CA THR A 224 -8.00 15.62 -27.40
C THR A 224 -6.94 14.74 -28.07
N GLY A 225 -5.99 15.35 -28.80
CA GLY A 225 -4.95 14.62 -29.52
C GLY A 225 -4.05 13.82 -28.60
N THR A 226 -3.69 14.35 -27.43
CA THR A 226 -2.90 13.61 -26.43
C THR A 226 -3.65 12.40 -25.89
N ALA A 227 -4.94 12.52 -25.63
CA ALA A 227 -5.72 11.41 -25.16
C ALA A 227 -5.96 10.34 -26.23
N LYS A 228 -6.24 10.73 -27.48
CA LYS A 228 -6.30 9.78 -28.61
C LYS A 228 -4.97 9.08 -28.84
N ARG A 229 -3.83 9.76 -28.63
CA ARG A 229 -2.51 9.11 -28.62
C ARG A 229 -2.40 8.05 -27.53
N ILE A 230 -2.86 8.32 -26.30
CA ILE A 230 -2.89 7.31 -25.22
C ILE A 230 -3.72 6.09 -25.64
N LEU A 231 -4.94 6.30 -26.13
CA LEU A 231 -5.84 5.22 -26.57
C LEU A 231 -5.24 4.41 -27.73
N ARG A 232 -4.61 5.08 -28.69
CA ARG A 232 -3.92 4.42 -29.81
C ARG A 232 -2.74 3.57 -29.32
N LYS A 233 -1.93 4.10 -28.41
CA LYS A 233 -0.79 3.40 -27.80
C LYS A 233 -1.25 2.17 -27.02
N LEU A 234 -2.34 2.29 -26.27
CA LEU A 234 -2.93 1.18 -25.52
C LEU A 234 -3.40 0.05 -26.44
N ARG A 235 -4.10 0.39 -27.54
CA ARG A 235 -4.57 -0.57 -28.55
C ARG A 235 -3.43 -1.22 -29.34
N ASN A 236 -2.35 -0.49 -29.59
CA ASN A 236 -1.17 -0.99 -30.30
C ASN A 236 -0.19 -1.75 -29.40
N ASP A 237 -0.59 -2.04 -28.16
CA ASP A 237 0.22 -2.72 -27.15
C ASP A 237 1.61 -2.08 -26.91
N GLU A 238 1.66 -0.74 -26.88
CA GLU A 238 2.90 -0.04 -26.58
C GLU A 238 3.32 -0.18 -25.12
N SER A 239 4.62 0.01 -24.87
CA SER A 239 5.21 -0.04 -23.52
C SER A 239 4.47 0.85 -22.50
N PRO A 240 4.23 0.36 -21.27
CA PRO A 240 3.63 1.15 -20.19
C PRO A 240 4.37 2.46 -19.89
N ILE A 241 5.67 2.55 -20.20
CA ILE A 241 6.47 3.77 -20.06
C ILE A 241 5.99 4.85 -21.03
N ALA A 242 5.71 4.47 -22.29
CA ALA A 242 5.23 5.37 -23.32
C ALA A 242 3.83 5.90 -22.98
N ILE A 243 2.96 5.04 -22.44
CA ILE A 243 1.62 5.43 -21.96
C ILE A 243 1.76 6.37 -20.77
N SER A 244 2.58 6.02 -19.76
CA SER A 244 2.80 6.83 -18.55
C SER A 244 3.33 8.24 -18.86
N TYR A 245 4.18 8.39 -19.88
CA TYR A 245 4.67 9.70 -20.32
C TYR A 245 3.52 10.57 -20.87
N GLN A 246 2.68 10.01 -21.74
CA GLN A 246 1.53 10.71 -22.33
C GLN A 246 0.45 11.01 -21.27
N SER A 247 0.18 10.08 -20.36
CA SER A 247 -0.75 10.32 -19.24
C SER A 247 -0.28 11.47 -18.36
N ARG A 248 1.02 11.56 -18.03
CA ARG A 248 1.58 12.70 -17.28
C ARG A 248 1.50 14.03 -18.05
N GLN A 249 1.63 14.00 -19.38
CA GLN A 249 1.39 15.19 -20.20
C GLN A 249 -0.08 15.62 -20.12
N LEU A 250 -1.01 14.69 -20.31
CA LEU A 250 -2.44 14.98 -20.25
C LEU A 250 -2.84 15.51 -18.87
N LYS A 251 -2.41 14.87 -17.76
CA LYS A 251 -2.69 15.36 -16.40
C LYS A 251 -2.23 16.80 -16.18
N ARG A 252 -1.05 17.18 -16.70
CA ARG A 252 -0.56 18.57 -16.61
C ARG A 252 -1.45 19.55 -17.39
N MET A 253 -1.97 19.14 -18.54
CA MET A 253 -2.89 19.95 -19.34
C MET A 253 -4.25 20.09 -18.65
N LEU A 254 -4.73 19.02 -17.99
CA LEU A 254 -5.98 19.02 -17.23
C LEU A 254 -5.92 19.91 -15.97
N MET A 255 -4.73 20.24 -15.47
CA MET A 255 -4.55 21.16 -14.33
C MET A 255 -4.74 22.63 -14.69
N ALA A 256 -4.94 22.97 -15.97
CA ALA A 256 -5.31 24.31 -16.39
C ALA A 256 -6.64 24.75 -15.73
N LYS A 257 -6.76 26.05 -15.40
CA LYS A 257 -7.83 26.61 -14.54
C LYS A 257 -9.27 26.45 -15.04
N GLU A 258 -9.47 26.00 -16.27
CA GLU A 258 -10.76 26.06 -16.96
C GLU A 258 -11.51 24.73 -17.02
N ILE A 259 -10.91 23.64 -16.52
CA ILE A 259 -11.61 22.36 -16.40
C ILE A 259 -12.19 22.26 -14.98
N PRO A 260 -13.50 21.97 -14.83
CA PRO A 260 -14.13 21.79 -13.52
C PRO A 260 -13.37 20.76 -12.68
N ALA A 261 -13.20 21.05 -11.39
CA ALA A 261 -12.39 20.21 -10.48
C ALA A 261 -12.87 18.75 -10.45
N GLU A 262 -14.18 18.53 -10.44
CA GLU A 262 -14.83 17.21 -10.47
C GLU A 262 -14.52 16.45 -11.78
N GLN A 263 -14.65 17.10 -12.94
CA GLN A 263 -14.30 16.50 -14.23
C GLN A 263 -12.82 16.15 -14.30
N ARG A 264 -11.95 17.02 -13.78
CA ARG A 264 -10.50 16.78 -13.71
C ARG A 264 -10.17 15.59 -12.81
N GLU A 265 -10.82 15.45 -11.66
CA GLU A 265 -10.65 14.31 -10.76
C GLU A 265 -11.09 13.01 -11.42
N SER A 266 -12.26 13.02 -12.07
CA SER A 266 -12.78 11.87 -12.81
C SER A 266 -11.84 11.43 -13.95
N LEU A 267 -11.34 12.37 -14.75
CA LEU A 267 -10.37 12.07 -15.82
C LEU A 267 -9.04 11.57 -15.28
N ASN A 268 -8.56 12.12 -14.16
CA ASN A 268 -7.35 11.64 -13.51
C ASN A 268 -7.52 10.18 -13.02
N LYS A 269 -8.69 9.85 -12.47
CA LYS A 269 -9.04 8.50 -12.02
C LYS A 269 -9.03 7.51 -13.19
N GLU A 270 -9.62 7.86 -14.33
CA GLU A 270 -9.58 6.99 -15.53
C GLU A 270 -8.16 6.83 -16.10
N LEU A 271 -7.35 7.89 -16.07
CA LEU A 271 -5.94 7.79 -16.46
C LEU A 271 -5.13 6.88 -15.52
N ASP A 272 -5.40 6.92 -14.21
CA ASP A 272 -4.75 6.05 -13.24
C ASP A 272 -5.14 4.58 -13.46
N LYS A 273 -6.42 4.30 -13.75
CA LYS A 273 -6.88 2.97 -14.18
C LYS A 273 -6.13 2.48 -15.42
N ILE A 274 -6.07 3.29 -16.49
CA ILE A 274 -5.38 2.89 -17.73
C ILE A 274 -3.90 2.62 -17.47
N MET A 275 -3.22 3.43 -16.65
CA MET A 275 -1.83 3.18 -16.28
C MET A 275 -1.64 1.89 -15.48
N ALA A 276 -2.51 1.65 -14.49
CA ALA A 276 -2.49 0.42 -13.70
C ALA A 276 -2.67 -0.80 -14.61
N GLY A 277 -3.70 -0.78 -15.46
CA GLY A 277 -3.98 -1.89 -16.38
C GLY A 277 -2.88 -2.12 -17.42
N ALA A 278 -2.31 -1.06 -18.00
CA ALA A 278 -1.22 -1.21 -18.97
C ALA A 278 0.02 -1.87 -18.33
N ARG A 279 0.35 -1.50 -17.08
CA ARG A 279 1.44 -2.14 -16.33
C ARG A 279 1.10 -3.57 -15.94
N ALA A 280 -0.12 -3.82 -15.46
CA ALA A 280 -0.62 -5.14 -15.16
C ALA A 280 -0.57 -6.06 -16.39
N ARG A 281 -0.92 -5.57 -17.57
CA ARG A 281 -0.92 -6.34 -18.84
C ARG A 281 0.50 -6.76 -19.21
N LYS A 282 1.42 -5.79 -19.17
CA LYS A 282 2.85 -6.07 -19.35
C LYS A 282 3.33 -7.10 -18.34
N ALA A 283 2.85 -7.02 -17.09
CA ALA A 283 3.24 -7.95 -16.05
C ALA A 283 2.69 -9.36 -16.26
N THR A 284 1.44 -9.51 -16.72
CA THR A 284 0.86 -10.81 -17.08
C THR A 284 1.57 -11.45 -18.28
N GLU A 285 2.01 -10.66 -19.26
CA GLU A 285 2.77 -11.15 -20.43
C GLU A 285 4.17 -11.67 -20.06
N THR A 286 4.83 -11.02 -19.09
CA THR A 286 6.20 -11.35 -18.68
C THR A 286 6.24 -12.18 -17.40
N ALA A 287 5.08 -12.57 -16.86
CA ALA A 287 4.98 -13.32 -15.62
C ALA A 287 5.65 -14.69 -15.79
N LEU A 288 6.89 -14.78 -15.32
CA LEU A 288 7.42 -16.04 -14.84
C LEU A 288 6.77 -16.26 -13.48
N ILE A 289 5.91 -17.26 -13.37
CA ILE A 289 5.30 -17.64 -12.09
C ILE A 289 6.41 -18.24 -11.25
N GLN A 290 7.15 -17.37 -10.56
CA GLN A 290 8.18 -17.79 -9.64
C GLN A 290 7.48 -18.34 -8.39
N SER A 291 7.33 -19.66 -8.32
CA SER A 291 6.99 -20.33 -7.07
C SER A 291 8.27 -20.41 -6.22
N GLY A 292 8.68 -19.29 -5.64
CA GLY A 292 9.90 -19.19 -4.84
C GLY A 292 9.60 -18.70 -3.44
N THR A 293 10.15 -19.38 -2.43
CA THR A 293 9.96 -19.06 -1.01
C THR A 293 10.61 -17.74 -0.56
N LYS A 294 11.20 -16.94 -1.45
CA LYS A 294 11.86 -15.69 -1.09
C LYS A 294 11.47 -14.61 -2.08
N LEU A 295 10.26 -14.11 -1.90
CA LEU A 295 9.74 -12.98 -2.65
C LEU A 295 10.02 -11.73 -1.83
N ASP A 296 10.96 -10.90 -2.30
CA ASP A 296 11.13 -9.57 -1.75
C ASP A 296 9.90 -8.76 -2.19
N TRP A 297 9.06 -8.35 -1.24
CA TRP A 297 7.87 -7.56 -1.57
C TRP A 297 8.30 -6.25 -2.22
N PRO A 298 7.75 -5.89 -3.40
CA PRO A 298 8.01 -4.59 -3.97
C PRO A 298 7.47 -3.52 -3.02
N SER A 299 8.28 -2.50 -2.78
CA SER A 299 7.86 -1.34 -2.00
C SER A 299 7.14 -0.32 -2.86
N GLY A 300 6.15 0.34 -2.27
CA GLY A 300 5.38 1.41 -2.91
C GLY A 300 4.25 0.90 -3.82
N ALA A 301 3.67 1.85 -4.56
CA ALA A 301 2.49 1.56 -5.37
C ALA A 301 2.82 0.70 -6.60
N ILE A 302 2.24 -0.49 -6.66
CA ILE A 302 2.27 -1.41 -7.80
C ILE A 302 0.85 -1.58 -8.38
N PRO A 303 0.71 -1.95 -9.66
CA PRO A 303 -0.56 -2.44 -10.18
C PRO A 303 -1.02 -3.69 -9.42
N VAL A 304 -2.25 -3.63 -8.92
CA VAL A 304 -2.95 -4.72 -8.25
C VAL A 304 -4.17 -5.07 -9.09
N ILE A 305 -4.30 -6.34 -9.45
CA ILE A 305 -5.42 -6.91 -10.18
C ILE A 305 -6.28 -7.67 -9.16
N TYR A 306 -7.49 -7.22 -8.92
CA TYR A 306 -8.45 -7.95 -8.09
C TYR A 306 -9.30 -8.83 -9.00
N SER A 307 -9.11 -10.13 -8.93
CA SER A 307 -9.77 -11.11 -9.78
C SER A 307 -10.90 -11.83 -9.03
N PRO A 308 -12.15 -11.76 -9.52
CA PRO A 308 -13.27 -12.48 -8.93
C PRO A 308 -13.22 -13.99 -9.25
N SER A 309 -12.43 -14.40 -10.24
CA SER A 309 -12.27 -15.81 -10.59
C SER A 309 -11.30 -16.56 -9.65
N MET A 310 -10.66 -15.84 -8.73
CA MET A 310 -9.76 -16.39 -7.73
C MET A 310 -10.39 -16.40 -6.34
N GLU A 311 -10.10 -17.45 -5.58
CA GLU A 311 -10.54 -17.60 -4.19
C GLU A 311 -10.07 -16.42 -3.33
N GLN A 312 -10.97 -15.94 -2.46
CA GLN A 312 -10.71 -14.82 -1.58
C GLN A 312 -9.45 -15.06 -0.73
N GLY A 313 -8.57 -14.06 -0.65
CA GLY A 313 -7.34 -14.12 0.14
C GLY A 313 -6.19 -14.88 -0.52
N LYS A 314 -6.40 -15.50 -1.70
CA LYS A 314 -5.28 -15.98 -2.53
C LYS A 314 -4.67 -14.83 -3.29
N TYR A 315 -3.37 -14.88 -3.50
CA TYR A 315 -2.70 -13.93 -4.36
C TYR A 315 -1.41 -14.47 -4.94
N TYR A 316 -1.01 -13.86 -6.05
CA TYR A 316 0.20 -14.18 -6.80
C TYR A 316 0.90 -12.87 -7.14
N LEU A 317 2.21 -12.80 -6.87
CA LEU A 317 3.01 -11.72 -7.44
C LEU A 317 3.32 -12.09 -8.89
N LEU A 318 2.82 -11.28 -9.81
CA LEU A 318 3.08 -11.39 -11.23
C LEU A 318 4.36 -10.59 -11.49
N ASN A 319 5.51 -11.27 -11.58
CA ASN A 319 6.86 -10.67 -11.61
C ASN A 319 7.15 -9.73 -10.42
N ASP A 320 8.15 -8.84 -10.49
CA ASP A 320 8.52 -7.94 -9.38
C ASP A 320 7.64 -6.68 -9.27
N TYR A 321 6.59 -6.54 -10.10
CA TYR A 321 5.91 -5.26 -10.32
C TYR A 321 4.38 -5.33 -10.35
N ALA A 322 3.73 -6.48 -10.21
CA ALA A 322 2.27 -6.53 -10.13
C ALA A 322 1.77 -7.61 -9.17
N LEU A 323 0.60 -7.39 -8.58
CA LEU A 323 -0.03 -8.33 -7.67
C LEU A 323 -1.39 -8.74 -8.23
N LEU A 324 -1.67 -10.04 -8.24
CA LEU A 324 -2.97 -10.60 -8.56
C LEU A 324 -3.60 -11.10 -7.27
N VAL A 325 -4.73 -10.54 -6.87
CA VAL A 325 -5.44 -10.83 -5.61
C VAL A 325 -6.81 -11.41 -5.92
N GLY A 326 -7.15 -12.51 -5.26
CA GLY A 326 -8.46 -13.13 -5.34
C GLY A 326 -9.43 -12.46 -4.39
N VAL A 327 -10.58 -12.07 -4.93
CA VAL A 327 -11.69 -11.45 -4.18
C VAL A 327 -12.92 -12.34 -4.08
N GLY A 328 -12.92 -13.53 -4.71
CA GLY A 328 -14.03 -14.48 -4.71
C GLY A 328 -15.08 -14.22 -5.80
N GLU A 329 -16.05 -15.13 -5.93
CA GLU A 329 -16.92 -15.32 -7.12
C GLU A 329 -17.86 -14.15 -7.49
N GLN A 330 -17.84 -13.03 -6.79
CA GLN A 330 -18.73 -11.90 -7.05
C GLN A 330 -17.96 -10.64 -7.45
N GLY A 331 -18.25 -10.11 -8.63
CA GLY A 331 -17.77 -8.81 -9.09
C GLY A 331 -17.18 -8.83 -10.49
N GLN A 332 -16.77 -7.64 -10.94
CA GLN A 332 -15.93 -7.48 -12.11
C GLN A 332 -14.47 -7.39 -11.69
N MET A 333 -13.57 -7.86 -12.55
CA MET A 333 -12.14 -7.64 -12.33
C MET A 333 -11.88 -6.12 -12.23
N THR A 334 -11.06 -5.71 -11.27
CA THR A 334 -10.60 -4.33 -11.17
C THR A 334 -9.08 -4.29 -11.14
N CYS A 335 -8.52 -3.18 -11.61
CA CYS A 335 -7.09 -2.95 -11.51
C CYS A 335 -6.82 -1.52 -11.03
N GLU A 336 -5.96 -1.38 -10.03
CA GLU A 336 -5.58 -0.08 -9.48
C GLU A 336 -4.09 -0.07 -9.09
N MET A 337 -3.54 1.12 -8.89
CA MET A 337 -2.24 1.26 -8.24
C MET A 337 -2.46 1.20 -6.72
N SER A 338 -1.91 0.20 -6.04
CA SER A 338 -2.03 0.03 -4.60
C SER A 338 -0.71 -0.50 -4.01
N THR A 339 -0.62 -0.48 -2.69
CA THR A 339 0.49 -1.09 -1.96
C THR A 339 0.21 -2.57 -1.77
N VAL A 340 1.25 -3.39 -1.64
CA VAL A 340 1.05 -4.83 -1.41
C VAL A 340 0.24 -5.03 -0.15
N ALA A 341 0.62 -4.37 0.94
CA ALA A 341 -0.02 -4.51 2.25
C ALA A 341 -1.52 -4.20 2.18
N ARG A 342 -1.90 -3.06 1.57
CA ARG A 342 -3.31 -2.68 1.42
C ARG A 342 -4.08 -3.69 0.58
N ALA A 343 -3.48 -4.18 -0.51
CA ALA A 343 -4.12 -5.11 -1.42
C ALA A 343 -4.44 -6.47 -0.79
N ILE A 344 -3.60 -6.93 0.14
CA ILE A 344 -3.80 -8.19 0.86
C ILE A 344 -4.55 -8.00 2.20
N GLY A 345 -4.98 -6.77 2.50
CA GLY A 345 -5.72 -6.44 3.71
C GLY A 345 -4.88 -6.31 4.97
N VAL A 346 -3.56 -6.19 4.87
CA VAL A 346 -2.70 -5.87 6.02
C VAL A 346 -2.90 -4.39 6.41
N PRO A 347 -3.25 -4.10 7.68
CA PRO A 347 -3.49 -2.74 8.12
C PRO A 347 -2.22 -1.89 8.05
N VAL A 348 -2.34 -0.70 7.48
CA VAL A 348 -1.32 0.34 7.57
C VAL A 348 -1.55 1.04 8.90
N ALA A 349 -0.66 0.84 9.86
CA ALA A 349 -0.83 1.41 11.18
C ALA A 349 -0.57 2.92 11.17
N GLU A 350 -1.35 3.64 11.96
CA GLU A 350 -1.15 5.07 12.20
C GLU A 350 -0.16 5.27 13.37
N GLY A 351 0.61 6.35 13.30
CA GLY A 351 1.58 6.72 14.34
C GLY A 351 3.00 6.25 14.07
N GLU A 352 3.89 6.59 15.01
CA GLU A 352 5.29 6.18 14.94
C GLU A 352 5.45 4.74 15.44
N PRO A 353 6.24 3.90 14.74
CA PRO A 353 6.53 2.56 15.22
C PRO A 353 7.33 2.62 16.53
N VAL A 354 7.16 1.59 17.36
CA VAL A 354 7.98 1.43 18.57
C VAL A 354 9.46 1.51 18.18
N PRO A 355 10.31 2.30 18.88
CA PRO A 355 11.72 2.43 18.54
C PRO A 355 12.47 1.10 18.52
N GLU A 356 13.44 0.99 17.61
CA GLU A 356 14.28 -0.19 17.50
C GLU A 356 15.22 -0.33 18.71
N TYR A 357 15.18 -1.46 19.39
CA TYR A 357 16.05 -1.72 20.55
C TYR A 357 17.43 -2.21 20.10
N ARG A 358 18.46 -1.41 20.35
CA ARG A 358 19.86 -1.78 20.09
C ARG A 358 20.47 -2.34 21.37
N GLN A 359 21.01 -3.56 21.30
CA GLN A 359 21.55 -4.27 22.47
C GLN A 359 22.75 -3.55 23.15
N THR A 360 23.32 -2.53 22.49
CA THR A 360 24.35 -1.66 23.07
C THR A 360 23.80 -0.70 24.13
N ASP A 361 22.49 -0.47 24.13
CA ASP A 361 21.83 0.38 25.10
C ASP A 361 21.73 -0.43 26.39
N SER A 362 22.37 0.06 27.45
CA SER A 362 22.48 -0.56 28.78
C SER A 362 21.29 -1.46 29.07
N ASN A 363 21.48 -2.78 28.99
CA ASN A 363 20.39 -3.75 28.88
C ASN A 363 19.36 -3.53 30.01
N PRO A 364 18.19 -2.92 29.72
CA PRO A 364 17.21 -2.60 30.76
C PRO A 364 16.68 -3.88 31.44
N LEU A 365 16.87 -5.04 30.81
CA LEU A 365 16.52 -6.35 31.37
C LEU A 365 17.45 -6.83 32.50
N ASN A 366 18.64 -6.24 32.63
CA ASN A 366 19.67 -6.72 33.55
C ASN A 366 19.75 -5.93 34.87
N GLY A 367 18.77 -5.08 35.17
CA GLY A 367 18.82 -4.20 36.33
C GLY A 367 17.49 -4.00 37.04
N VAL A 368 17.49 -2.98 37.89
CA VAL A 368 16.31 -2.47 38.57
C VAL A 368 15.94 -1.15 37.89
N MET A 369 14.72 -1.01 37.39
CA MET A 369 14.25 0.28 36.88
C MET A 369 13.31 0.89 37.90
N VAL A 370 13.54 2.15 38.27
CA VAL A 370 12.70 2.89 39.21
C VAL A 370 12.04 4.03 38.47
N VAL A 371 10.71 4.13 38.56
CA VAL A 371 9.89 5.07 37.80
C VAL A 371 9.17 6.01 38.76
N ASN A 372 9.23 7.31 38.48
CA ASN A 372 8.33 8.30 39.07
C ASN A 372 7.33 8.74 37.99
N PRO A 373 6.07 8.28 38.02
CA PRO A 373 5.10 8.61 36.98
C PRO A 373 4.85 10.10 36.83
N GLU A 374 4.47 10.57 35.65
CA GLU A 374 4.23 12.00 35.43
C GLU A 374 3.09 12.57 36.27
N HIS A 375 2.03 11.78 36.50
CA HIS A 375 0.86 12.20 37.29
C HIS A 375 1.15 12.42 38.78
N THR A 376 2.32 12.04 39.29
CA THR A 376 2.68 12.29 40.69
C THR A 376 2.93 13.76 40.99
N GLN A 377 3.33 14.54 39.97
CA GLN A 377 3.61 15.98 40.04
C GLN A 377 4.64 16.40 41.12
N THR A 378 5.30 15.44 41.77
CA THR A 378 6.25 15.67 42.86
C THR A 378 7.50 14.81 42.64
N ALA A 379 8.68 15.40 42.87
CA ALA A 379 9.94 14.67 42.76
C ALA A 379 10.16 13.73 43.95
N VAL A 380 10.76 12.57 43.70
CA VAL A 380 11.12 11.58 44.73
C VAL A 380 12.65 11.50 44.83
N ASN A 381 13.16 11.62 46.06
CA ASN A 381 14.57 11.40 46.36
C ASN A 381 14.73 10.04 47.01
N PHE A 382 15.68 9.23 46.53
CA PHE A 382 15.93 7.90 47.06
C PHE A 382 17.42 7.59 47.00
N MET A 383 17.85 6.61 47.79
CA MET A 383 19.20 6.13 47.85
C MET A 383 19.25 4.68 47.41
N VAL A 384 20.22 4.34 46.57
CA VAL A 384 20.50 2.96 46.17
C VAL A 384 21.95 2.65 46.42
N ALA A 385 22.21 1.63 47.23
CA ALA A 385 23.57 1.24 47.64
C ALA A 385 24.42 2.45 48.12
N GLY A 386 23.79 3.36 48.88
CA GLY A 386 24.44 4.56 49.44
C GLY A 386 24.61 5.74 48.47
N ARG A 387 24.17 5.63 47.21
CA ARG A 387 24.16 6.73 46.24
C ARG A 387 22.78 7.36 46.17
N THR A 388 22.71 8.69 46.25
CA THR A 388 21.46 9.43 46.17
C THR A 388 21.07 9.70 44.71
N TYR A 389 19.79 9.50 44.44
CA TYR A 389 19.13 9.76 43.16
C TYR A 389 17.91 10.65 43.40
N ARG A 390 17.53 11.38 42.36
CA ARG A 390 16.31 12.17 42.31
C ARG A 390 15.59 11.84 41.01
N LEU A 391 14.29 11.59 41.11
CA LEU A 391 13.41 11.43 39.95
C LEU A 391 12.34 12.51 40.00
N ASP A 392 12.38 13.44 39.06
CA ASP A 392 11.26 14.34 38.81
C ASP A 392 10.08 13.56 38.18
N PRO A 393 8.85 14.11 38.18
CA PRO A 393 7.70 13.44 37.56
C PRO A 393 7.95 13.10 36.10
N GLY A 394 7.57 11.89 35.70
CA GLY A 394 7.78 11.33 34.36
C GLY A 394 9.16 10.72 34.14
N GLN A 395 10.10 10.87 35.08
CA GLN A 395 11.44 10.34 34.92
C GLN A 395 11.56 8.87 35.35
N THR A 396 12.54 8.20 34.74
CA THR A 396 12.90 6.82 35.02
C THR A 396 14.41 6.70 35.27
N GLN A 397 14.81 5.91 36.27
CA GLN A 397 16.20 5.60 36.58
C GLN A 397 16.45 4.10 36.47
N THR A 398 17.37 3.71 35.58
CA THR A 398 17.89 2.34 35.53
C THR A 398 19.09 2.21 36.46
N ILE A 399 19.07 1.19 37.30
CA ILE A 399 20.14 0.83 38.23
C ILE A 399 20.71 -0.51 37.74
N ASN A 400 21.91 -0.44 37.18
CA ASN A 400 22.65 -1.64 36.78
C ASN A 400 23.22 -2.30 38.03
N SER A 401 22.51 -3.31 38.55
CA SER A 401 22.96 -4.10 39.67
C SER A 401 22.90 -5.58 39.32
N ASN A 402 24.05 -6.25 39.37
CA ASN A 402 24.14 -7.69 39.15
C ASN A 402 23.56 -8.51 40.32
N SER A 403 23.27 -7.85 41.44
CA SER A 403 22.68 -8.41 42.66
C SER A 403 21.43 -7.62 43.09
N TYR A 404 20.78 -8.05 44.17
CA TYR A 404 19.72 -7.24 44.79
C TYR A 404 20.25 -5.84 45.15
N SER A 405 19.40 -4.83 44.98
CA SER A 405 19.69 -3.44 45.33
C SER A 405 18.89 -3.04 46.55
N LEU A 406 19.55 -2.51 47.55
CA LEU A 406 18.86 -1.91 48.68
C LEU A 406 18.48 -0.47 48.32
N VAL A 407 17.18 -0.19 48.35
CA VAL A 407 16.62 1.15 48.12
C VAL A 407 16.05 1.70 49.41
N GLU A 408 16.37 2.96 49.68
CA GLU A 408 15.89 3.71 50.85
C GLU A 408 15.37 5.07 50.39
N PHE A 409 14.22 5.54 50.89
CA PHE A 409 13.66 6.83 50.52
C PHE A 409 12.82 7.43 51.65
N ASP A 410 12.63 8.75 51.61
CA ASP A 410 11.73 9.46 52.51
C ASP A 410 10.29 9.30 52.00
N ARG A 411 9.38 8.85 52.87
CA ARG A 411 7.96 8.71 52.55
C ARG A 411 7.25 10.06 52.46
N GLY A 412 7.91 11.15 52.88
CA GLY A 412 7.38 12.50 52.94
C GLY A 412 6.63 12.77 54.25
N GLY A 413 6.51 14.05 54.62
CA GLY A 413 5.83 14.47 55.85
C GLY A 413 6.44 13.86 57.11
N ASN A 414 5.61 13.25 57.96
CA ASN A 414 6.01 12.60 59.21
C ASN A 414 6.01 11.07 59.12
N TYR A 415 6.00 10.50 57.91
CA TYR A 415 5.89 9.05 57.69
C TYR A 415 7.22 8.29 57.75
N GLY A 416 8.33 9.01 57.92
CA GLY A 416 9.68 8.44 58.07
C GLY A 416 10.26 7.90 56.77
N HIS A 417 11.26 7.00 56.89
CA HIS A 417 11.93 6.39 55.75
C HIS A 417 11.43 4.96 55.49
N ALA A 418 11.33 4.58 54.22
CA ALA A 418 11.09 3.20 53.79
C ALA A 418 12.37 2.57 53.24
N ARG A 419 12.52 1.26 53.40
CA ARG A 419 13.68 0.50 52.94
C ARG A 419 13.27 -0.84 52.35
N TYR A 420 13.62 -1.06 51.08
CA TYR A 420 13.29 -2.27 50.33
C TYR A 420 14.52 -2.92 49.71
N GLN A 421 14.46 -4.24 49.61
CA GLN A 421 15.39 -5.03 48.80
C GLN A 421 14.73 -5.28 47.44
N LEU A 422 15.30 -4.69 46.39
CA LEU A 422 14.81 -4.79 45.03
C LEU A 422 15.55 -5.90 44.30
N ASN A 423 14.79 -6.78 43.66
CA ASN A 423 15.27 -7.73 42.68
C ASN A 423 15.26 -7.09 41.29
N LYS A 424 15.74 -7.80 40.28
CA LYS A 424 15.56 -7.36 38.89
C LYS A 424 14.07 -7.18 38.59
N GLY A 425 13.74 -6.13 37.86
CA GLY A 425 12.36 -5.75 37.58
C GLY A 425 12.16 -4.26 37.68
N VAL A 426 10.90 -3.83 37.60
CA VAL A 426 10.55 -2.42 37.57
C VAL A 426 9.66 -2.04 38.72
N TYR A 427 9.97 -0.90 39.29
CA TYR A 427 9.40 -0.41 40.52
C TYR A 427 8.88 1.00 40.33
N ILE A 428 7.65 1.24 40.76
CA ILE A 428 6.92 2.49 40.57
C ILE A 428 6.69 3.15 41.92
N PHE A 429 7.04 4.43 42.02
CA PHE A 429 6.68 5.24 43.17
C PHE A 429 5.20 5.62 43.10
N VAL A 430 4.49 5.37 44.19
CA VAL A 430 3.05 5.62 44.29
C VAL A 430 2.78 6.40 45.58
N PRO A 431 2.05 7.52 45.52
CA PRO A 431 1.61 8.21 46.73
C PRO A 431 0.49 7.40 47.38
N THR A 432 0.65 7.07 48.65
CA THR A 432 -0.34 6.33 49.46
C THR A 432 -0.82 7.19 50.63
N GLN A 433 -1.81 6.70 51.38
CA GLN A 433 -2.25 7.35 52.62
C GLN A 433 -1.13 7.43 53.69
N SER A 434 -0.06 6.64 53.56
CA SER A 434 1.11 6.64 54.46
C SER A 434 2.35 7.25 53.80
N GLY A 435 2.17 8.17 52.85
CA GLY A 435 3.25 8.78 52.10
C GLY A 435 3.67 7.97 50.88
N TRP A 436 4.86 8.23 50.35
CA TRP A 436 5.42 7.46 49.23
C TRP A 436 5.57 5.99 49.59
N ASP A 437 5.29 5.14 48.62
CA ASP A 437 5.63 3.73 48.65
C ASP A 437 6.13 3.27 47.29
N LEU A 438 6.75 2.09 47.24
CA LEU A 438 7.40 1.55 46.05
C LEU A 438 6.85 0.15 45.75
N PHE A 439 6.20 0.01 44.60
CA PHE A 439 5.56 -1.25 44.19
C PHE A 439 6.30 -1.87 43.01
N ASN A 440 6.42 -3.19 42.99
CA ASN A 440 6.89 -3.89 41.80
C ASN A 440 5.74 -3.90 40.77
N MET A 441 6.01 -3.35 39.60
CA MET A 441 5.03 -3.27 38.52
C MET A 441 5.20 -4.48 37.60
N PRO A 442 4.22 -5.41 37.54
CA PRO A 442 4.26 -6.46 36.53
C PRO A 442 4.13 -5.85 35.15
N TYR A 443 4.79 -6.46 34.18
CA TYR A 443 4.64 -6.13 32.77
C TYR A 443 3.49 -6.90 32.16
N GLN A 444 2.57 -6.16 31.56
CA GLN A 444 1.49 -6.72 30.77
C GLN A 444 1.42 -5.98 29.44
N ILE A 445 1.59 -6.72 28.37
CA ILE A 445 1.38 -6.22 27.02
C ILE A 445 0.30 -7.01 26.34
N THR A 446 -0.45 -6.38 25.45
CA THR A 446 -1.31 -7.05 24.49
C THR A 446 -0.78 -6.79 23.09
N LEU A 447 -0.38 -7.84 22.39
CA LEU A 447 -0.11 -7.77 20.95
C LEU A 447 -1.43 -7.89 20.22
N ASP A 448 -1.87 -6.81 19.58
CA ASP A 448 -3.15 -6.72 18.90
C ASP A 448 -2.97 -6.93 17.38
N ASN A 449 -3.39 -8.10 16.90
CA ASN A 449 -3.39 -8.49 15.49
C ASN A 449 -4.83 -8.64 14.96
N SER A 450 -5.81 -8.03 15.66
CA SER A 450 -7.25 -8.19 15.39
C SER A 450 -7.70 -7.61 14.04
N GLU A 451 -6.97 -6.63 13.50
CA GLU A 451 -7.24 -6.03 12.19
C GLU A 451 -6.48 -6.73 11.04
N ASN A 452 -5.65 -7.73 11.36
CA ASN A 452 -4.72 -8.32 10.40
C ASN A 452 -5.15 -9.71 9.93
N PRO A 453 -5.27 -9.96 8.61
CA PRO A 453 -5.62 -11.26 8.06
C PRO A 453 -4.53 -12.34 8.18
N HIS A 454 -3.34 -11.99 8.67
CA HIS A 454 -2.21 -12.92 8.71
C HIS A 454 -1.70 -13.14 10.14
N ASP A 455 -1.18 -14.35 10.40
CA ASP A 455 -0.49 -14.67 11.65
C ASP A 455 0.73 -13.76 11.84
N PHE A 456 0.86 -13.17 13.02
CA PHE A 456 2.05 -12.44 13.43
C PHE A 456 2.98 -13.36 14.23
N HIS A 457 4.08 -13.76 13.62
CA HIS A 457 5.11 -14.58 14.29
C HIS A 457 6.13 -13.70 15.02
N TYR A 458 6.59 -14.15 16.17
CA TYR A 458 7.62 -13.42 16.91
C TYR A 458 8.42 -14.37 17.80
N ALA A 459 9.47 -13.85 18.43
CA ALA A 459 10.14 -14.50 19.53
C ALA A 459 10.28 -13.59 20.73
N ILE A 460 10.23 -14.21 21.90
CA ILE A 460 10.39 -13.59 23.20
C ILE A 460 11.33 -14.50 24.00
N ASP A 461 12.41 -13.94 24.52
CA ASP A 461 13.47 -14.70 25.21
C ASP A 461 13.98 -15.91 24.41
N GLY A 462 14.06 -15.76 23.08
CA GLY A 462 14.46 -16.82 22.15
C GLY A 462 13.40 -17.90 21.89
N LYS A 463 12.29 -17.91 22.64
CA LYS A 463 11.15 -18.79 22.41
C LYS A 463 10.25 -18.20 21.33
N ARG A 464 9.90 -19.03 20.34
CA ARG A 464 8.99 -18.66 19.25
C ARG A 464 7.55 -18.70 19.71
N GLU A 465 6.81 -17.70 19.28
CA GLU A 465 5.39 -17.54 19.56
C GLU A 465 4.71 -16.95 18.31
N ARG A 466 3.38 -16.90 18.35
CA ARG A 466 2.57 -16.19 17.36
C ARG A 466 1.31 -15.61 17.96
N VAL A 467 0.77 -14.60 17.30
CA VAL A 467 -0.61 -14.13 17.42
C VAL A 467 -1.31 -14.53 16.13
N LEU A 468 -2.45 -15.23 16.20
CA LEU A 468 -3.15 -15.66 15.00
C LEU A 468 -3.75 -14.46 14.26
N ALA A 469 -4.07 -14.65 12.98
CA ALA A 469 -4.89 -13.71 12.22
C ALA A 469 -6.17 -13.34 12.98
N TYR A 470 -6.49 -12.04 13.01
CA TYR A 470 -7.68 -11.49 13.69
C TYR A 470 -7.76 -11.75 15.20
N GLU A 471 -6.66 -12.12 15.86
CA GLU A 471 -6.61 -12.33 17.31
C GLU A 471 -5.70 -11.30 18.00
N SER A 472 -5.83 -11.21 19.31
CA SER A 472 -4.91 -10.46 20.17
C SER A 472 -4.36 -11.39 21.25
N LYS A 473 -3.14 -11.14 21.72
CA LYS A 473 -2.50 -11.99 22.74
C LYS A 473 -1.88 -11.15 23.85
N THR A 474 -2.39 -11.36 25.07
CA THR A 474 -1.84 -10.74 26.28
C THR A 474 -0.71 -11.59 26.86
N LEU A 475 0.40 -10.94 27.16
CA LEU A 475 1.59 -11.55 27.76
C LEU A 475 1.85 -10.88 29.11
N ASN A 476 2.28 -11.67 30.10
CA ASN A 476 2.64 -11.18 31.43
C ASN A 476 4.10 -11.55 31.75
N SER A 477 4.84 -10.64 32.39
CA SER A 477 6.26 -10.84 32.76
C SER A 477 6.63 -9.98 33.98
N GLU A 478 7.68 -10.35 34.70
CA GLU A 478 8.28 -9.52 35.75
C GLU A 478 9.29 -8.49 35.21
N SER A 479 9.59 -8.55 33.91
CA SER A 479 10.54 -7.68 33.21
C SER A 479 10.01 -7.23 31.84
N PRO A 480 10.51 -6.12 31.27
CA PRO A 480 10.09 -5.66 29.94
C PRO A 480 10.26 -6.75 28.89
N PHE A 481 9.37 -6.79 27.91
CA PHE A 481 9.44 -7.79 26.85
C PHE A 481 10.39 -7.36 25.75
N VAL A 482 11.35 -8.22 25.40
CA VAL A 482 12.11 -8.04 24.17
C VAL A 482 11.58 -8.95 23.09
N ILE A 483 10.84 -8.35 22.16
CA ILE A 483 10.23 -9.04 21.04
C ILE A 483 11.15 -8.92 19.83
N VAL A 484 11.39 -10.04 19.16
CA VAL A 484 12.13 -10.11 17.89
C VAL A 484 11.21 -10.72 16.84
N PHE A 485 11.07 -10.06 15.70
CA PHE A 485 10.25 -10.55 14.58
C PHE A 485 10.90 -10.19 13.24
N ASP A 486 10.56 -10.89 12.18
CA ASP A 486 10.98 -10.52 10.82
C ASP A 486 9.99 -9.49 10.27
N ARG A 487 10.51 -8.44 9.62
CA ARG A 487 9.70 -7.32 9.13
C ARG A 487 8.88 -7.65 7.86
N GLY A 488 8.82 -8.91 7.47
CA GLY A 488 8.05 -9.44 6.33
C GLY A 488 8.87 -9.63 5.06
N ASN A 489 10.16 -9.27 5.06
CA ASN A 489 11.05 -9.42 3.90
C ASN A 489 11.95 -10.66 3.98
N GLY A 490 11.97 -11.40 5.09
CA GLY A 490 12.87 -12.56 5.18
C GLY A 490 14.35 -12.21 5.22
N GLN A 491 14.72 -10.96 5.52
CA GLN A 491 16.10 -10.49 5.56
C GLN A 491 16.41 -9.66 6.81
N GLN A 492 15.45 -8.87 7.27
CA GLN A 492 15.63 -7.96 8.39
C GLN A 492 14.76 -8.38 9.58
N LEU A 493 15.44 -8.64 10.70
CA LEU A 493 14.79 -8.75 12.00
C LEU A 493 14.60 -7.35 12.60
N SER A 494 13.44 -7.10 13.18
CA SER A 494 13.22 -6.01 14.11
C SER A 494 13.22 -6.55 15.53
N ARG A 495 13.80 -5.79 16.45
CA ARG A 495 13.86 -6.04 17.88
C ARG A 495 13.26 -4.83 18.58
N LYS A 496 12.22 -5.06 19.36
CA LYS A 496 11.53 -4.03 20.16
C LYS A 496 11.63 -4.38 21.63
N ILE A 497 11.70 -3.35 22.47
CA ILE A 497 11.44 -3.49 23.90
C ILE A 497 10.07 -2.89 24.20
N LEU A 498 9.21 -3.68 24.82
CA LEU A 498 7.84 -3.31 25.14
C LEU A 498 7.67 -3.30 26.66
N PHE A 499 6.97 -2.28 27.13
CA PHE A 499 6.71 -2.08 28.56
C PHE A 499 5.30 -2.54 28.87
N ASN A 500 4.35 -1.63 29.04
CA ASN A 500 2.94 -1.93 29.27
C ASN A 500 2.11 -1.30 28.16
N GLY A 501 0.98 -1.92 27.85
CA GLY A 501 0.01 -1.35 26.91
C GLY A 501 -0.40 -2.30 25.80
N ILE A 502 -1.07 -1.74 24.80
CA ILE A 502 -1.57 -2.46 23.64
C ILE A 502 -0.72 -2.06 22.44
N TYR A 503 -0.08 -3.04 21.81
CA TYR A 503 0.75 -2.84 20.63
C TYR A 503 0.06 -3.44 19.41
N LYS A 504 -0.41 -2.57 18.51
CA LYS A 504 -1.01 -2.97 17.24
C LYS A 504 0.06 -3.49 16.29
N VAL A 505 -0.26 -4.59 15.63
CA VAL A 505 0.56 -5.19 14.59
C VAL A 505 0.07 -4.66 13.24
N GLY A 506 0.94 -3.98 12.50
CA GLY A 506 0.63 -3.47 11.17
C GLY A 506 1.87 -3.20 10.34
N VAL A 507 1.71 -2.58 9.18
CA VAL A 507 2.84 -2.11 8.38
C VAL A 507 3.03 -0.62 8.51
N ARG A 508 4.28 -0.19 8.41
CA ARG A 508 4.64 1.22 8.36
C ARG A 508 4.30 1.82 7.00
N SER A 509 3.73 3.01 6.98
CA SER A 509 3.35 3.70 5.74
C SER A 509 4.51 4.06 4.81
N THR A 510 5.75 4.16 5.33
CA THR A 510 6.93 4.60 4.57
C THR A 510 7.66 3.48 3.85
N ASP A 511 7.79 2.30 4.46
CA ASP A 511 8.49 1.15 3.89
C ASP A 511 7.59 -0.08 3.69
N GLU A 512 6.33 -0.04 4.11
CA GLU A 512 5.34 -1.14 4.04
C GLU A 512 5.78 -2.42 4.75
N MET A 513 6.70 -2.28 5.70
CA MET A 513 7.25 -3.39 6.45
C MET A 513 6.53 -3.55 7.78
N TRP A 514 6.42 -4.79 8.25
CA TRP A 514 5.80 -5.10 9.54
C TRP A 514 6.52 -4.36 10.67
N ASP A 515 5.73 -3.83 11.59
CA ASP A 515 6.20 -3.16 12.79
C ASP A 515 5.16 -3.26 13.92
N LEU A 516 5.55 -2.79 15.10
CA LEU A 516 4.66 -2.66 16.25
C LEU A 516 4.40 -1.18 16.52
N PHE A 517 3.14 -0.85 16.81
CA PHE A 517 2.68 0.52 17.04
C PHE A 517 1.96 0.57 18.38
N GLU A 518 2.33 1.51 19.23
CA GLU A 518 1.66 1.70 20.52
C GLU A 518 0.26 2.29 20.30
N SER A 519 -0.78 1.63 20.81
CA SER A 519 -2.15 2.14 20.73
C SER A 519 -2.29 3.36 21.64
N GLN A 520 -2.94 4.41 21.18
CA GLN A 520 -3.26 5.59 22.01
C GLN A 520 -4.21 5.24 23.17
N GLU A 521 -4.92 4.11 23.07
CA GLU A 521 -5.75 3.57 24.15
C GLU A 521 -4.91 3.11 25.35
N SER A 522 -3.61 2.86 25.17
CA SER A 522 -2.69 2.40 26.23
C SER A 522 -2.49 3.41 27.35
N GLU A 523 -2.55 4.71 27.04
CA GLU A 523 -2.25 5.77 28.02
C GLU A 523 -3.36 6.00 29.04
N SER A 524 -4.61 5.63 28.70
CA SER A 524 -5.78 5.94 29.54
C SER A 524 -6.07 4.90 30.62
N GLU A 525 -5.39 3.75 30.60
CA GLU A 525 -5.67 2.63 31.51
C GLU A 525 -4.45 2.15 32.31
N MET A 526 -3.50 3.03 32.64
CA MET A 526 -2.83 2.79 33.93
C MET A 526 -3.93 2.87 34.97
N PRO A 527 -4.26 1.77 35.68
CA PRO A 527 -5.42 1.77 36.54
C PRO A 527 -5.20 2.87 37.57
N ALA A 528 -6.02 3.93 37.52
CA ALA A 528 -5.96 5.03 38.47
C ALA A 528 -6.08 4.54 39.93
N THR A 529 -6.51 3.29 40.08
CA THR A 529 -6.40 2.47 41.28
C THR A 529 -5.58 1.22 40.95
N LEU A 530 -4.27 1.26 41.21
CA LEU A 530 -3.46 0.03 41.25
C LEU A 530 -4.22 -1.00 42.08
N PRO A 531 -4.39 -2.25 41.60
CA PRO A 531 -5.10 -3.27 42.36
C PRO A 531 -4.46 -3.38 43.75
N LEU A 532 -5.26 -3.24 44.80
CA LEU A 532 -4.84 -3.33 46.21
C LEU A 532 -4.14 -4.65 46.57
N THR A 533 -4.07 -5.59 45.62
CA THR A 533 -3.34 -6.86 45.66
C THR A 533 -1.92 -6.79 45.11
N MET A 534 -1.34 -5.60 44.87
CA MET A 534 0.10 -5.52 44.65
C MET A 534 0.84 -6.07 45.87
N ALA A 535 1.74 -7.03 45.64
CA ALA A 535 2.51 -7.67 46.70
C ALA A 535 3.26 -6.59 47.50
N THR A 536 2.77 -6.29 48.71
CA THR A 536 3.42 -5.34 49.60
C THR A 536 4.71 -5.98 50.06
N PHE A 537 5.85 -5.37 49.73
CA PHE A 537 7.13 -5.83 50.26
C PHE A 537 7.13 -5.61 51.76
N LYS A 538 7.47 -6.65 52.52
CA LYS A 538 7.72 -6.45 53.94
C LYS A 538 8.98 -5.59 54.08
N PRO A 539 8.92 -4.43 54.74
CA PRO A 539 10.09 -3.61 54.94
C PRO A 539 11.17 -4.42 55.65
N VAL A 540 12.42 -4.27 55.19
CA VAL A 540 13.56 -4.93 55.84
C VAL A 540 13.76 -4.24 57.18
N ALA A 541 13.65 -4.99 58.29
CA ALA A 541 13.83 -4.45 59.62
C ALA A 541 15.21 -3.76 59.75
N PRO A 542 15.31 -2.59 60.42
CA PRO A 542 16.59 -1.94 60.62
C PRO A 542 17.52 -2.90 61.36
N THR A 543 18.66 -3.22 60.75
CA THR A 543 19.69 -4.02 61.42
C THR A 543 20.15 -3.23 62.64
N PRO A 544 20.02 -3.75 63.88
CA PRO A 544 20.40 -3.00 65.07
C PRO A 544 21.87 -2.64 64.96
N ARG A 545 22.18 -1.34 65.03
CA ARG A 545 23.56 -0.86 65.13
C ARG A 545 24.10 -1.34 66.48
N THR A 546 24.85 -2.43 66.49
CA THR A 546 25.71 -2.78 67.62
C THR A 546 26.78 -1.70 67.72
N PHE A 547 26.55 -0.72 68.60
CA PHE A 547 27.59 0.17 69.05
C PHE A 547 28.60 -0.67 69.84
N GLY A 548 29.70 -1.05 69.19
CA GLY A 548 30.88 -1.56 69.90
C GLY A 548 31.33 -0.47 70.86
N ARG A 549 31.35 -0.79 72.15
CA ARG A 549 31.90 0.07 73.21
C ARG A 549 33.41 0.13 73.14
#